data_AF-A0A2D6MCZ8-F1
#
_entry.id   AF-A0A2D6MCZ8-F1
#
_cell.length_a   1.000
_cell.length_b   1.000
_cell.length_c   1.000
_cell.angle_alpha   90.00
_cell.angle_beta   90.00
_cell.angle_gamma   90.00
#
_symmetry.space_group_name_H-M   'P 1'
#
loop_
_entity.id
_entity.type
_entity.pdbx_description
1 polymer ?
#
loop_
_entity_poly.entity_id
_entity_poly.type
_entity_poly.pdbx_seq_one_letter_code
_entity_poly.pdbx_strand_id
1 'polypeptide(L)'
;MKKIAYLLNHPNDVPTALILYRTCPANVKLQIILINFTARDNYNWLQKVGKAKWFEPCIQDYDLADIKKLYDPNDIIDCRSELEFDNIIKDYDISISRGREYVVLTERTKKSVALSMNRCHFSRLLKVQEYYNNLEIFVYGPAWLDEKACGNFQMEYADYSDIHNYIEKFKTVDIMGYYYEYLKKLNKDEIKKELGIPLDRKIAFLSFRMAEKDFTAYKNLDEFMEKTTKMIHEFKDRGYYILCRERKDKTNSLDISRKYKEVEHLIDKKIDGHDGFPPLIYRAMYISDILLLSDVSGICTSEAVMCRTPVYMPYEEYFLDKLEATKHSKNCVNPVQIEMIKKGLVFNEFSEKNIEYYEKNIENFLKLWYNTDIEQFWEEVLK
;
A
#
# COMPACT_ATOMS: atom_id res chain seq x y z
N MET A 1 29.06 -13.14 -2.50
CA MET A 1 28.00 -12.23 -2.01
C MET A 1 27.12 -11.89 -3.19
N LYS A 2 25.83 -12.25 -3.16
CA LYS A 2 24.88 -12.00 -4.27
C LYS A 2 24.53 -10.51 -4.27
N LYS A 3 24.57 -9.83 -5.42
CA LYS A 3 24.24 -8.40 -5.51
C LYS A 3 22.78 -8.23 -5.95
N ILE A 4 22.00 -7.52 -5.15
CA ILE A 4 20.59 -7.25 -5.43
C ILE A 4 20.34 -5.74 -5.44
N ALA A 5 19.63 -5.27 -6.46
CA ALA A 5 19.17 -3.90 -6.56
C ALA A 5 17.69 -3.81 -6.17
N TYR A 6 17.34 -2.97 -5.21
CA TYR A 6 15.97 -2.50 -5.04
C TYR A 6 15.79 -1.20 -5.81
N LEU A 7 14.81 -1.18 -6.71
CA LEU A 7 14.54 -0.07 -7.60
C LEU A 7 13.45 0.81 -6.97
N LEU A 8 13.82 2.03 -6.59
CA LEU A 8 12.97 2.95 -5.85
C LEU A 8 12.71 4.21 -6.67
N ASN A 9 11.47 4.40 -7.11
CA ASN A 9 11.06 5.59 -7.90
C ASN A 9 9.97 6.43 -7.22
N HIS A 10 9.29 5.91 -6.19
CA HIS A 10 8.18 6.58 -5.54
C HIS A 10 8.34 6.57 -4.00
N PRO A 11 8.06 7.69 -3.29
CA PRO A 11 8.18 7.74 -1.83
C PRO A 11 7.36 6.67 -1.08
N ASN A 12 6.14 6.40 -1.56
CA ASN A 12 5.29 5.32 -1.01
C ASN A 12 5.91 3.91 -1.03
N ASP A 13 6.99 3.68 -1.79
CA ASP A 13 7.66 2.38 -1.89
C ASP A 13 8.85 2.24 -0.91
N VAL A 14 9.27 3.35 -0.30
CA VAL A 14 10.31 3.39 0.76
C VAL A 14 10.02 2.40 1.89
N PRO A 15 8.78 2.27 2.41
CA PRO A 15 8.51 1.32 3.49
C PRO A 15 8.86 -0.13 3.13
N THR A 16 8.56 -0.58 1.92
CA THR A 16 8.90 -1.93 1.47
C THR A 16 10.40 -2.10 1.30
N ALA A 17 11.06 -1.12 0.65
CA ALA A 17 12.51 -1.11 0.46
C ALA A 17 13.25 -1.21 1.81
N LEU A 18 12.78 -0.50 2.83
CA LEU A 18 13.39 -0.47 4.14
C LEU A 18 13.23 -1.79 4.91
N ILE A 19 12.08 -2.46 4.81
CA ILE A 19 11.92 -3.81 5.38
C ILE A 19 12.92 -4.77 4.74
N LEU A 20 13.02 -4.77 3.40
CA LEU A 20 13.95 -5.65 2.70
C LEU A 20 15.40 -5.34 3.09
N TYR A 21 15.78 -4.06 3.17
CA TYR A 21 17.13 -3.68 3.61
C TYR A 21 17.46 -4.16 5.03
N ARG A 22 16.51 -4.07 5.96
CA ARG A 22 16.69 -4.47 7.36
C ARG A 22 16.66 -5.99 7.58
N THR A 23 16.00 -6.73 6.69
CA THR A 23 15.84 -8.19 6.78
C THR A 23 16.77 -8.94 5.83
N CYS A 24 17.60 -8.22 5.08
CA CYS A 24 18.47 -8.79 4.07
C CYS A 24 19.44 -9.83 4.68
N PRO A 25 19.52 -11.06 4.12
CA PRO A 25 20.44 -12.08 4.60
C PRO A 25 21.92 -11.65 4.49
N ALA A 26 22.77 -12.11 5.41
CA ALA A 26 24.18 -11.69 5.49
C ALA A 26 25.02 -12.01 4.23
N ASN A 27 24.61 -12.97 3.40
CA ASN A 27 25.28 -13.34 2.15
C ASN A 27 24.83 -12.49 0.93
N VAL A 28 23.95 -11.52 1.14
CA VAL A 28 23.38 -10.64 0.13
C VAL A 28 23.85 -9.20 0.37
N LYS A 29 24.21 -8.50 -0.71
CA LYS A 29 24.36 -7.05 -0.70
C LYS A 29 23.16 -6.43 -1.41
N LEU A 30 22.23 -5.87 -0.63
CA LEU A 30 21.11 -5.10 -1.17
C LEU A 30 21.51 -3.62 -1.29
N GLN A 31 21.38 -3.06 -2.49
CA GLN A 31 21.55 -1.63 -2.73
C GLN A 31 20.24 -1.01 -3.22
N ILE A 32 19.95 0.19 -2.75
CA ILE A 32 18.78 0.98 -3.14
C ILE A 32 19.18 1.88 -4.30
N ILE A 33 18.62 1.64 -5.48
CA ILE A 33 18.83 2.48 -6.66
C ILE A 33 17.62 3.41 -6.78
N LEU A 34 17.86 4.70 -6.51
CA LEU A 34 16.88 5.76 -6.69
C LEU A 34 16.80 6.10 -8.18
N ILE A 35 15.63 5.95 -8.78
CA ILE A 35 15.40 6.23 -10.19
C ILE A 35 14.79 7.62 -10.33
N ASN A 36 15.64 8.64 -10.50
CA ASN A 36 15.25 10.06 -10.55
C ASN A 36 15.35 10.63 -11.97
N PHE A 37 14.89 9.87 -12.95
CA PHE A 37 14.84 10.33 -14.33
C PHE A 37 13.55 9.86 -14.99
N THR A 38 13.13 10.62 -16.00
CA THR A 38 12.08 10.18 -16.91
C THR A 38 12.69 9.15 -17.86
N ALA A 39 12.25 7.91 -17.77
CA ALA A 39 12.53 6.93 -18.82
C ALA A 39 11.55 7.16 -19.96
N ARG A 40 12.08 7.34 -21.18
CA ARG A 40 11.27 7.34 -22.41
C ARG A 40 11.39 5.95 -23.01
N ASP A 41 10.24 5.34 -23.27
CA ASP A 41 10.20 3.96 -23.68
C ASP A 41 10.71 3.79 -25.13
N ASN A 42 11.75 2.98 -25.31
CA ASN A 42 12.29 2.55 -26.60
C ASN A 42 11.71 1.19 -27.05
N TYR A 43 10.77 0.60 -26.30
CA TYR A 43 10.30 -0.76 -26.56
C TYR A 43 9.04 -0.83 -27.46
N ASN A 44 9.07 -1.72 -28.46
CA ASN A 44 8.08 -1.86 -29.54
C ASN A 44 6.65 -2.27 -29.10
N TRP A 45 6.42 -2.71 -27.86
CA TRP A 45 5.10 -3.18 -27.41
C TRP A 45 4.09 -2.03 -27.20
N LEU A 46 4.57 -0.80 -26.97
CA LEU A 46 3.76 0.42 -26.95
C LEU A 46 2.97 0.66 -28.25
N GLN A 47 3.49 0.19 -29.40
CA GLN A 47 2.80 0.31 -30.68
C GLN A 47 1.49 -0.52 -30.72
N LYS A 48 1.36 -1.55 -29.87
CA LYS A 48 0.15 -2.39 -29.78
C LYS A 48 -0.83 -1.96 -28.69
N VAL A 49 -0.38 -1.30 -27.62
CA VAL A 49 -1.22 -1.06 -26.43
C VAL A 49 -1.78 0.37 -26.34
N GLY A 50 -1.29 1.29 -27.18
CA GLY A 50 -1.83 2.65 -27.29
C GLY A 50 -1.54 3.53 -26.07
N LYS A 51 -0.72 4.58 -26.25
CA LYS A 51 -0.51 5.68 -25.30
C LYS A 51 -0.31 5.24 -23.82
N ALA A 52 0.50 4.21 -23.55
CA ALA A 52 0.77 3.85 -22.15
C ALA A 52 1.56 4.98 -21.46
N LYS A 53 1.18 5.23 -20.21
CA LYS A 53 1.58 6.39 -19.40
C LYS A 53 3.06 6.33 -19.04
N TRP A 54 3.66 7.51 -19.04
CA TRP A 54 5.07 7.81 -18.83
C TRP A 54 5.54 7.34 -17.45
N PHE A 55 6.82 7.00 -17.36
CA PHE A 55 7.53 6.87 -16.10
C PHE A 55 8.04 8.26 -15.70
N GLU A 56 7.28 8.96 -14.86
CA GLU A 56 7.70 10.26 -14.31
C GLU A 56 8.38 10.04 -12.95
N PRO A 57 9.52 10.69 -12.68
CA PRO A 57 10.15 10.62 -11.37
C PRO A 57 9.19 11.15 -10.30
N CYS A 58 8.83 10.29 -9.35
CA CYS A 58 7.88 10.63 -8.30
C CYS A 58 8.57 11.10 -7.00
N ILE A 59 9.87 10.82 -6.85
CA ILE A 59 10.72 11.29 -5.77
C ILE A 59 11.26 12.68 -6.14
N GLN A 60 10.99 13.68 -5.30
CA GLN A 60 11.49 15.05 -5.47
C GLN A 60 12.76 15.28 -4.65
N ASP A 61 13.48 16.37 -4.90
CA ASP A 61 14.76 16.64 -4.21
C ASP A 61 14.64 16.68 -2.68
N TYR A 62 13.50 17.14 -2.15
CA TYR A 62 13.26 17.12 -0.70
C TYR A 62 13.05 15.69 -0.17
N ASP A 63 12.40 14.81 -0.94
CA ASP A 63 12.22 13.40 -0.57
C ASP A 63 13.60 12.69 -0.53
N LEU A 64 14.51 13.04 -1.45
CA LEU A 64 15.84 12.42 -1.53
C LEU A 64 16.66 12.59 -0.26
N ALA A 65 16.62 13.77 0.35
CA ALA A 65 17.38 14.05 1.56
C ALA A 65 16.92 13.17 2.72
N ASP A 66 15.61 12.93 2.84
CA ASP A 66 15.05 12.11 3.92
C ASP A 66 15.22 10.62 3.66
N ILE A 67 15.03 10.18 2.41
CA ILE A 67 15.26 8.78 2.02
C ILE A 67 16.72 8.38 2.23
N LYS A 68 17.68 9.22 1.85
CA LYS A 68 19.12 8.94 2.01
C LYS A 68 19.55 8.75 3.46
N LYS A 69 18.82 9.31 4.44
CA LYS A 69 19.10 9.11 5.88
C LYS A 69 18.73 7.70 6.39
N LEU A 70 17.94 6.94 5.63
CA LEU A 70 17.41 5.63 6.07
C LEU A 70 18.36 4.45 5.77
N TYR A 71 19.38 4.66 4.95
CA TYR A 71 20.28 3.63 4.42
C TYR A 71 21.75 4.01 4.65
N ASP A 72 22.66 3.03 4.61
CA ASP A 72 24.09 3.32 4.54
C ASP A 72 24.39 4.10 3.24
N PRO A 73 25.18 5.20 3.29
CA PRO A 73 25.53 5.97 2.10
C PRO A 73 26.17 5.15 0.97
N ASN A 74 26.82 4.02 1.28
CA ASN A 74 27.42 3.13 0.28
C ASN A 74 26.43 2.14 -0.35
N ASP A 75 25.24 2.03 0.23
CA ASP A 75 24.18 1.15 -0.25
C ASP A 75 23.05 1.89 -0.98
N ILE A 76 23.15 3.22 -1.12
CA ILE A 76 22.19 4.02 -1.87
C ILE A 76 22.84 4.70 -3.07
N ILE A 77 22.22 4.59 -4.24
CA ILE A 77 22.71 5.14 -5.50
C ILE A 77 21.64 6.06 -6.09
N ASP A 78 21.97 7.33 -6.32
CA ASP A 78 21.09 8.33 -6.92
C ASP A 78 21.32 8.36 -8.44
N CYS A 79 20.45 7.69 -9.18
CA CYS A 79 20.57 7.58 -10.62
C CYS A 79 19.71 8.64 -11.32
N ARG A 80 20.35 9.45 -12.18
CA ARG A 80 19.73 10.64 -12.81
C ARG A 80 19.61 10.56 -14.32
N SER A 81 20.02 9.44 -14.93
CA SER A 81 19.80 9.19 -16.35
C SER A 81 19.63 7.71 -16.66
N GLU A 82 19.01 7.41 -17.80
CA GLU A 82 18.88 6.04 -18.31
C GLU A 82 20.25 5.40 -18.58
N LEU A 83 21.19 6.15 -19.19
CA LEU A 83 22.54 5.63 -19.46
C LEU A 83 23.29 5.25 -18.17
N GLU A 84 23.19 6.10 -17.15
CA GLU A 84 23.77 5.82 -15.84
C GLU A 84 23.15 4.56 -15.22
N PHE A 85 21.82 4.45 -15.28
CA PHE A 85 21.09 3.29 -14.78
C PHE A 85 21.57 2.01 -15.48
N ASP A 86 21.67 2.05 -16.80
CA ASP A 86 22.08 0.93 -17.64
C ASP A 86 23.48 0.43 -17.34
N ASN A 87 24.38 1.33 -16.95
CA ASN A 87 25.73 0.96 -16.56
C ASN A 87 25.76 0.35 -15.16
N ILE A 88 24.94 0.85 -14.23
CA ILE A 88 24.89 0.37 -12.85
C ILE A 88 24.21 -1.00 -12.77
N ILE A 89 23.03 -1.13 -13.37
CA ILE A 89 22.12 -2.27 -13.11
C ILE A 89 22.67 -3.61 -13.63
N LYS A 90 23.56 -3.59 -14.64
CA LYS A 90 24.21 -4.78 -15.21
C LYS A 90 25.11 -5.52 -14.23
N ASP A 91 25.55 -4.84 -13.17
CA ASP A 91 26.40 -5.44 -12.12
C ASP A 91 25.61 -6.24 -11.07
N TYR A 92 24.27 -6.26 -11.17
CA TYR A 92 23.39 -6.92 -10.22
C TYR A 92 22.87 -8.25 -10.75
N ASP A 93 22.81 -9.25 -9.87
CA ASP A 93 22.23 -10.56 -10.20
C ASP A 93 20.71 -10.48 -10.26
N ILE A 94 20.12 -9.68 -9.37
CA ILE A 94 18.67 -9.56 -9.17
C ILE A 94 18.28 -8.10 -9.08
N SER A 95 17.18 -7.73 -9.75
CA SER A 95 16.47 -6.48 -9.49
C SER A 95 15.11 -6.75 -8.83
N ILE A 96 14.75 -5.94 -7.84
CA ILE A 96 13.46 -5.97 -7.16
C ILE A 96 12.79 -4.61 -7.38
N SER A 97 11.52 -4.59 -7.78
CA SER A 97 10.74 -3.35 -7.87
C SER A 97 9.28 -3.58 -7.48
N ARG A 98 8.48 -2.52 -7.45
CA ARG A 98 7.05 -2.58 -7.08
C ARG A 98 6.14 -2.90 -8.26
N GLY A 99 6.71 -3.16 -9.43
CA GLY A 99 5.95 -3.39 -10.65
C GLY A 99 5.88 -2.20 -11.59
N ARG A 100 6.32 -0.99 -11.18
CA ARG A 100 6.25 0.22 -12.00
C ARG A 100 7.40 0.27 -13.00
N GLU A 101 8.57 -0.12 -12.54
CA GLU A 101 9.85 -0.01 -13.21
C GLU A 101 10.04 -1.11 -14.26
N TYR A 102 9.36 -2.25 -14.09
CA TYR A 102 9.49 -3.43 -14.95
C TYR A 102 9.13 -3.22 -16.41
N VAL A 103 8.43 -2.16 -16.76
CA VAL A 103 8.16 -1.87 -18.16
C VAL A 103 9.46 -1.50 -18.93
N VAL A 104 10.49 -1.02 -18.24
CA VAL A 104 11.66 -0.36 -18.85
C VAL A 104 12.96 -1.20 -18.77
N LEU A 105 13.05 -2.25 -17.94
CA LEU A 105 14.35 -2.67 -17.36
C LEU A 105 14.87 -4.08 -17.70
N THR A 106 14.39 -4.71 -18.74
CA THR A 106 13.91 -6.09 -18.58
C THR A 106 14.81 -7.24 -18.93
N GLU A 107 16.06 -6.99 -19.31
CA GLU A 107 17.05 -8.06 -19.48
C GLU A 107 18.40 -7.71 -18.87
N ARG A 108 18.45 -6.68 -18.03
CA ARG A 108 19.73 -6.18 -17.51
C ARG A 108 20.23 -6.97 -16.30
N THR A 109 19.34 -7.69 -15.61
CA THR A 109 19.67 -8.59 -14.48
C THR A 109 19.30 -10.03 -14.82
N LYS A 110 19.94 -11.00 -14.16
CA LYS A 110 19.69 -12.44 -14.39
C LYS A 110 18.28 -12.85 -13.95
N LYS A 111 17.78 -12.24 -12.88
CA LYS A 111 16.43 -12.45 -12.35
C LYS A 111 15.80 -11.10 -12.02
N SER A 112 14.49 -11.01 -12.13
CA SER A 112 13.76 -9.82 -11.76
C SER A 112 12.49 -10.14 -10.97
N VAL A 113 12.21 -9.35 -9.93
CA VAL A 113 11.18 -9.60 -8.91
C VAL A 113 10.22 -8.41 -8.78
N ALA A 114 8.96 -8.61 -9.17
CA ALA A 114 7.90 -7.62 -9.02
C ALA A 114 7.07 -7.83 -7.76
N LEU A 115 7.17 -6.89 -6.81
CA LEU A 115 6.35 -6.84 -5.61
C LEU A 115 5.00 -6.19 -5.92
N SER A 116 4.14 -6.88 -6.65
CA SER A 116 2.85 -6.37 -7.11
C SER A 116 1.77 -6.40 -6.02
N MET A 117 2.06 -5.70 -4.95
CA MET A 117 1.33 -5.65 -3.68
C MET A 117 0.09 -4.75 -3.75
N ASN A 118 -0.87 -5.09 -4.61
CA ASN A 118 -2.17 -4.43 -4.82
C ASN A 118 -2.26 -3.28 -5.87
N ARG A 119 -3.30 -3.45 -6.68
CA ARG A 119 -4.06 -2.45 -7.45
C ARG A 119 -3.40 -1.73 -8.63
N CYS A 120 -2.31 -0.99 -8.44
CA CYS A 120 -2.01 0.09 -9.40
C CYS A 120 -1.23 -0.34 -10.65
N HIS A 121 -0.52 -1.46 -10.61
CA HIS A 121 0.41 -1.85 -11.69
C HIS A 121 0.36 -3.33 -12.06
N PHE A 122 -0.47 -4.12 -11.39
CA PHE A 122 -0.58 -5.54 -11.68
C PHE A 122 -1.08 -5.80 -13.11
N SER A 123 -1.99 -4.97 -13.63
CA SER A 123 -2.39 -4.99 -15.05
C SER A 123 -1.22 -4.77 -16.01
N ARG A 124 -0.24 -3.96 -15.62
CA ARG A 124 0.97 -3.70 -16.42
C ARG A 124 1.88 -4.91 -16.38
N LEU A 125 2.04 -5.54 -15.21
CA LEU A 125 2.81 -6.76 -15.06
C LEU A 125 2.22 -7.91 -15.87
N LEU A 126 0.90 -8.09 -15.85
CA LEU A 126 0.22 -9.08 -16.68
C LEU A 126 0.45 -8.86 -18.17
N LYS A 127 0.46 -7.58 -18.61
CA LYS A 127 0.74 -7.24 -20.00
C LYS A 127 2.19 -7.49 -20.41
N VAL A 128 3.13 -7.37 -19.48
CA VAL A 128 4.56 -7.48 -19.83
C VAL A 128 5.17 -8.85 -19.54
N GLN A 129 4.53 -9.68 -18.70
CA GLN A 129 5.07 -11.00 -18.32
C GLN A 129 5.28 -11.95 -19.51
N GLU A 130 4.53 -11.76 -20.60
CA GLU A 130 4.69 -12.54 -21.85
C GLU A 130 6.01 -12.23 -22.57
N TYR A 131 6.60 -11.06 -22.32
CA TYR A 131 7.85 -10.62 -22.92
C TYR A 131 9.07 -10.89 -22.03
N TYR A 132 8.87 -11.27 -20.76
CA TYR A 132 9.94 -11.42 -19.77
C TYR A 132 10.04 -12.84 -19.22
N ASN A 133 11.13 -13.51 -19.61
CA ASN A 133 11.41 -14.90 -19.23
C ASN A 133 11.98 -15.04 -17.81
N ASN A 134 12.60 -13.99 -17.28
CA ASN A 134 13.28 -13.97 -15.98
C ASN A 134 12.51 -13.20 -14.89
N LEU A 135 11.22 -12.94 -15.11
CA LEU A 135 10.36 -12.17 -14.20
C LEU A 135 9.57 -13.11 -13.27
N GLU A 136 9.70 -12.89 -11.97
CA GLU A 136 8.84 -13.45 -10.92
C GLU A 136 7.96 -12.34 -10.33
N ILE A 137 6.71 -12.66 -10.02
CA ILE A 137 5.72 -11.71 -9.50
C ILE A 137 5.26 -12.17 -8.13
N PHE A 138 5.42 -11.33 -7.12
CA PHE A 138 4.95 -11.57 -5.77
C PHE A 138 3.65 -10.80 -5.51
N VAL A 139 2.61 -11.53 -5.09
CA VAL A 139 1.33 -10.99 -4.60
C VAL A 139 1.19 -11.25 -3.11
N TYR A 140 0.33 -10.51 -2.42
CA TYR A 140 0.25 -10.57 -0.96
C TYR A 140 -0.06 -11.95 -0.41
N GLY A 141 -0.96 -12.71 -1.03
CA GLY A 141 -1.42 -13.98 -0.49
C GLY A 141 -2.15 -14.81 -1.54
N PRO A 142 -2.45 -16.07 -1.21
CA PRO A 142 -3.02 -17.03 -2.17
C PRO A 142 -4.38 -16.59 -2.74
N ALA A 143 -5.20 -15.83 -2.01
CA ALA A 143 -6.47 -15.34 -2.54
C ALA A 143 -6.32 -14.43 -3.77
N TRP A 144 -5.17 -13.75 -3.93
CA TRP A 144 -4.86 -12.96 -5.13
C TRP A 144 -4.55 -13.80 -6.38
N LEU A 145 -4.53 -15.12 -6.23
CA LEU A 145 -4.36 -16.09 -7.31
C LEU A 145 -5.63 -16.94 -7.52
N ASP A 146 -6.67 -16.74 -6.71
CA ASP A 146 -7.94 -17.45 -6.80
C ASP A 146 -9.01 -16.55 -7.44
N GLU A 147 -9.42 -16.89 -8.65
CA GLU A 147 -10.47 -16.17 -9.39
C GLU A 147 -11.78 -16.09 -8.59
N LYS A 148 -12.13 -17.12 -7.81
CA LYS A 148 -13.36 -17.09 -7.01
C LYS A 148 -13.26 -16.10 -5.86
N ALA A 149 -12.08 -15.97 -5.26
CA ALA A 149 -11.83 -15.02 -4.19
C ALA A 149 -11.79 -13.58 -4.71
N CYS A 150 -11.19 -13.36 -5.88
CA CYS A 150 -11.11 -12.05 -6.50
C CYS A 150 -12.39 -11.65 -7.26
N GLY A 151 -13.24 -12.60 -7.64
CA GLY A 151 -14.42 -12.37 -8.46
C GLY A 151 -14.07 -11.74 -9.81
N ASN A 152 -14.91 -10.83 -10.29
CA ASN A 152 -14.69 -10.10 -11.55
C ASN A 152 -13.76 -8.89 -11.39
N PHE A 153 -12.77 -8.97 -10.49
CA PHE A 153 -11.85 -7.85 -10.24
C PHE A 153 -11.01 -7.56 -11.48
N GLN A 154 -11.31 -6.44 -12.13
CA GLN A 154 -10.55 -5.97 -13.29
C GLN A 154 -9.51 -4.92 -12.89
N MET A 155 -8.31 -5.04 -13.44
CA MET A 155 -7.24 -4.06 -13.25
C MET A 155 -7.02 -3.31 -14.56
N GLU A 156 -7.56 -2.10 -14.63
CA GLU A 156 -7.64 -1.28 -15.85
C GLU A 156 -8.28 -2.01 -17.04
N TYR A 157 -7.46 -2.62 -17.90
CA TYR A 157 -7.86 -3.31 -19.13
C TYR A 157 -7.45 -4.79 -19.14
N ALA A 158 -6.76 -5.27 -18.09
CA ALA A 158 -6.35 -6.67 -17.98
C ALA A 158 -7.45 -7.47 -17.29
N ASP A 159 -7.74 -8.64 -17.84
CA ASP A 159 -8.67 -9.59 -17.25
C ASP A 159 -7.90 -10.53 -16.31
N TYR A 160 -8.52 -10.90 -15.20
CA TYR A 160 -7.92 -11.78 -14.21
C TYR A 160 -7.58 -13.16 -14.79
N SER A 161 -8.29 -13.57 -15.85
CA SER A 161 -8.02 -14.78 -16.63
C SER A 161 -6.59 -14.86 -17.18
N ASP A 162 -5.92 -13.71 -17.39
CA ASP A 162 -4.52 -13.65 -17.83
C ASP A 162 -3.54 -14.20 -16.76
N ILE A 163 -3.91 -14.21 -15.48
CA ILE A 163 -3.06 -14.77 -14.40
C ILE A 163 -2.88 -16.26 -14.59
N HIS A 164 -3.94 -16.99 -14.97
CA HIS A 164 -3.89 -18.45 -15.08
C HIS A 164 -2.88 -18.95 -16.10
N ASN A 165 -2.62 -18.16 -17.14
CA ASN A 165 -1.66 -18.51 -18.18
C ASN A 165 -0.19 -18.45 -17.71
N TYR A 166 0.07 -17.79 -16.58
CA TYR A 166 1.42 -17.53 -16.08
C TYR A 166 1.53 -17.78 -14.57
N ILE A 167 0.62 -18.60 -14.01
CA ILE A 167 0.46 -18.81 -12.57
C ILE A 167 1.76 -19.27 -11.90
N GLU A 168 2.62 -19.98 -12.62
CA GLU A 168 3.93 -20.45 -12.16
C GLU A 168 4.93 -19.32 -11.89
N LYS A 169 4.75 -18.16 -12.52
CA LYS A 169 5.55 -16.95 -12.27
C LYS A 169 5.09 -16.21 -11.01
N PHE A 170 3.93 -16.57 -10.45
CA PHE A 170 3.39 -15.94 -9.26
C PHE A 170 3.85 -16.65 -7.98
N LYS A 171 4.22 -15.84 -7.01
CA LYS A 171 4.61 -16.23 -5.65
C LYS A 171 3.80 -15.41 -4.66
N THR A 172 3.63 -15.93 -3.45
CA THR A 172 2.83 -15.26 -2.42
C THR A 172 3.73 -14.76 -1.30
N VAL A 173 3.83 -13.45 -1.12
CA VAL A 173 4.35 -12.82 0.09
C VAL A 173 3.78 -11.41 0.27
N ASP A 174 3.55 -11.03 1.52
CA ASP A 174 3.34 -9.68 1.96
C ASP A 174 4.46 -9.22 2.89
N ILE A 175 5.39 -8.46 2.32
CA ILE A 175 6.51 -7.85 3.04
C ILE A 175 6.00 -6.87 4.11
N MET A 176 4.86 -6.22 3.90
CA MET A 176 4.34 -5.19 4.81
C MET A 176 3.84 -5.77 6.13
N GLY A 177 3.39 -7.03 6.12
CA GLY A 177 3.01 -7.73 7.34
C GLY A 177 4.13 -7.86 8.36
N TYR A 178 5.39 -7.81 7.91
CA TYR A 178 6.56 -7.79 8.78
C TYR A 178 6.60 -6.57 9.71
N TYR A 179 5.96 -5.45 9.34
CA TYR A 179 5.89 -4.30 10.23
C TYR A 179 5.25 -4.63 11.56
N TYR A 180 4.23 -5.48 11.57
CA TYR A 180 3.57 -5.85 12.82
C TYR A 180 4.51 -6.55 13.80
N GLU A 181 5.35 -7.45 13.30
CA GLU A 181 6.32 -8.17 14.14
C GLU A 181 7.37 -7.21 14.73
N TYR A 182 7.70 -6.13 14.03
CA TYR A 182 8.53 -5.07 14.59
C TYR A 182 7.74 -4.20 15.59
N LEU A 183 6.53 -3.79 15.24
CA LEU A 183 5.66 -2.95 16.08
C LEU A 183 5.36 -3.61 17.42
N LYS A 184 5.15 -4.93 17.45
CA LYS A 184 4.99 -5.73 18.69
C LYS A 184 6.16 -5.64 19.66
N LYS A 185 7.36 -5.36 19.16
CA LYS A 185 8.56 -5.20 19.99
C LYS A 185 8.65 -3.80 20.59
N LEU A 186 7.88 -2.84 20.06
CA LEU A 186 7.79 -1.48 20.57
C LEU A 186 6.69 -1.40 21.63
N ASN A 187 6.94 -0.63 22.70
CA ASN A 187 5.91 -0.35 23.68
C ASN A 187 4.93 0.69 23.12
N LYS A 188 3.62 0.39 23.11
CA LYS A 188 2.59 1.34 22.67
C LYS A 188 2.65 2.67 23.44
N ASP A 189 2.95 2.65 24.74
CA ASP A 189 3.06 3.86 25.55
C ASP A 189 4.29 4.71 25.18
N GLU A 190 5.39 4.09 24.77
CA GLU A 190 6.57 4.82 24.27
C GLU A 190 6.26 5.49 22.95
N ILE A 191 5.59 4.78 22.03
CA ILE A 191 5.12 5.38 20.78
C ILE A 191 4.17 6.55 21.09
N LYS A 192 3.18 6.38 21.99
CA LYS A 192 2.28 7.47 22.38
C LYS A 192 3.05 8.68 22.92
N LYS A 193 4.05 8.48 23.80
CA LYS A 193 4.89 9.56 24.33
C LYS A 193 5.67 10.29 23.24
N GLU A 194 6.34 9.55 22.36
CA GLU A 194 7.09 10.14 21.23
C GLU A 194 6.20 10.97 20.32
N LEU A 195 4.96 10.51 20.10
CA LEU A 195 3.98 11.22 19.29
C LEU A 195 3.22 12.29 20.08
N GLY A 196 3.50 12.49 21.38
CA GLY A 196 2.80 13.45 22.22
C GLY A 196 1.30 13.19 22.32
N ILE A 197 0.91 11.91 22.42
CA ILE A 197 -0.48 11.43 22.53
C ILE A 197 -0.75 11.04 23.99
N PRO A 198 -1.94 11.35 24.55
CA PRO A 198 -2.30 10.94 25.91
C PRO A 198 -2.26 9.42 26.11
N LEU A 199 -1.73 8.97 27.24
CA LEU A 199 -1.60 7.54 27.56
C LEU A 199 -2.93 6.92 28.01
N ASP A 200 -3.76 7.72 28.67
CA ASP A 200 -5.01 7.35 29.33
C ASP A 200 -6.23 7.36 28.40
N ARG A 201 -6.05 7.72 27.13
CA ARG A 201 -7.13 7.78 26.13
C ARG A 201 -7.04 6.65 25.12
N LYS A 202 -8.23 6.15 24.75
CA LYS A 202 -8.41 5.40 23.50
C LYS A 202 -8.18 6.32 22.30
N ILE A 203 -7.72 5.76 21.20
CA ILE A 203 -7.30 6.48 20.00
C ILE A 203 -8.12 6.01 18.82
N ALA A 204 -8.74 6.95 18.13
CA ALA A 204 -9.39 6.72 16.85
C ALA A 204 -8.56 7.35 15.74
N PHE A 205 -8.08 6.55 14.80
CA PHE A 205 -7.29 7.00 13.67
C PHE A 205 -8.20 7.30 12.48
N LEU A 206 -8.32 8.55 12.09
CA LEU A 206 -9.08 9.01 10.95
C LEU A 206 -8.21 9.03 9.70
N SER A 207 -8.63 8.30 8.67
CA SER A 207 -8.15 8.51 7.30
C SER A 207 -9.06 9.51 6.60
N PHE A 208 -8.60 10.75 6.47
CA PHE A 208 -9.33 11.76 5.72
C PHE A 208 -8.76 11.85 4.30
N ARG A 209 -9.39 11.13 3.36
CA ARG A 209 -9.15 11.26 1.91
C ARG A 209 -10.30 12.01 1.26
N MET A 210 -9.99 12.74 0.18
CA MET A 210 -10.94 13.39 -0.74
C MET A 210 -12.24 12.58 -0.92
N ALA A 211 -13.39 13.25 -0.88
CA ALA A 211 -14.67 12.69 -1.31
C ALA A 211 -14.80 12.60 -2.83
N GLU A 212 -13.80 12.02 -3.50
CA GLU A 212 -13.97 11.65 -4.89
C GLU A 212 -15.04 10.56 -4.95
N LYS A 213 -16.10 10.78 -5.74
CA LYS A 213 -17.26 9.87 -5.88
C LYS A 213 -16.84 8.40 -6.09
N ASP A 214 -15.74 8.19 -6.80
CA ASP A 214 -15.22 6.86 -7.11
C ASP A 214 -14.53 6.21 -5.88
N PHE A 215 -13.98 7.00 -4.97
CA PHE A 215 -13.18 6.57 -3.82
C PHE A 215 -13.83 6.79 -2.46
N THR A 216 -15.11 7.14 -2.41
CA THR A 216 -15.92 7.20 -1.18
C THR A 216 -16.96 6.08 -1.12
N ALA A 217 -17.40 5.76 0.10
CA ALA A 217 -18.58 4.93 0.35
C ALA A 217 -19.92 5.69 0.16
N TYR A 218 -19.88 7.02 0.03
CA TYR A 218 -21.06 7.89 0.01
C TYR A 218 -21.43 8.38 -1.40
N LYS A 219 -22.67 8.88 -1.59
CA LYS A 219 -23.19 9.27 -2.91
C LYS A 219 -22.53 10.53 -3.45
N ASN A 220 -22.19 11.45 -2.56
CA ASN A 220 -21.66 12.77 -2.89
C ASN A 220 -20.77 13.32 -1.76
N LEU A 221 -20.18 14.49 -2.02
CA LEU A 221 -19.29 15.18 -1.09
C LEU A 221 -20.01 15.66 0.18
N ASP A 222 -21.23 16.18 0.08
CA ASP A 222 -21.96 16.70 1.24
C ASP A 222 -22.30 15.58 2.22
N GLU A 223 -22.78 14.44 1.71
CA GLU A 223 -23.03 13.24 2.51
C GLU A 223 -21.74 12.70 3.12
N PHE A 224 -20.63 12.67 2.35
CA PHE A 224 -19.32 12.31 2.91
C PHE A 224 -18.93 13.22 4.09
N MET A 225 -19.09 14.53 3.95
CA MET A 225 -18.73 15.49 5.00
C MET A 225 -19.64 15.36 6.22
N GLU A 226 -20.95 15.23 6.03
CA GLU A 226 -21.91 15.02 7.11
C GLU A 226 -21.58 13.75 7.90
N LYS A 227 -21.39 12.63 7.21
CA LYS A 227 -21.13 11.33 7.84
C LYS A 227 -19.77 11.31 8.53
N THR A 228 -18.74 11.88 7.91
CA THR A 228 -17.41 11.99 8.52
C THR A 228 -17.45 12.85 9.78
N THR A 229 -18.12 14.00 9.73
CA THR A 229 -18.28 14.90 10.88
C THR A 229 -19.03 14.22 12.02
N LYS A 230 -20.14 13.56 11.71
CA LYS A 230 -20.92 12.79 12.69
C LYS A 230 -20.09 11.67 13.33
N MET A 231 -19.32 10.93 12.53
CA MET A 231 -18.42 9.89 13.01
C MET A 231 -17.36 10.44 13.97
N ILE A 232 -16.74 11.59 13.65
CA ILE A 232 -15.77 12.22 14.54
C ILE A 232 -16.43 12.61 15.87
N HIS A 233 -17.58 13.28 15.83
CA HIS A 233 -18.32 13.67 17.03
C HIS A 233 -18.67 12.47 17.92
N GLU A 234 -19.22 11.40 17.32
CA GLU A 234 -19.56 10.19 18.06
C GLU A 234 -18.35 9.63 18.84
N PHE A 235 -17.17 9.59 18.22
CA PHE A 235 -15.97 9.09 18.90
C PHE A 235 -15.41 10.07 19.94
N LYS A 236 -15.50 11.38 19.71
CA LYS A 236 -15.15 12.38 20.74
C LYS A 236 -16.07 12.30 21.96
N ASP A 237 -17.37 12.13 21.75
CA ASP A 237 -18.36 11.99 22.83
C ASP A 237 -18.11 10.72 23.66
N ARG A 238 -17.56 9.68 23.03
CA ARG A 238 -17.08 8.45 23.69
C ARG A 238 -15.71 8.60 24.36
N GLY A 239 -15.08 9.78 24.30
CA GLY A 239 -13.80 10.09 24.94
C GLY A 239 -12.55 9.70 24.15
N TYR A 240 -12.66 9.38 22.86
CA TYR A 240 -11.50 9.04 22.03
C TYR A 240 -10.66 10.28 21.71
N TYR A 241 -9.35 10.06 21.59
CA TYR A 241 -8.40 11.00 21.01
C TYR A 241 -8.33 10.78 19.49
N ILE A 242 -8.63 11.80 18.71
CA ILE A 242 -8.74 11.71 17.25
C ILE A 242 -7.39 12.06 16.62
N LEU A 243 -6.70 11.03 16.11
CA LEU A 243 -5.57 11.19 15.21
C LEU A 243 -6.07 11.27 13.78
N CYS A 244 -5.49 12.12 12.95
CA CYS A 244 -5.86 12.20 11.55
C CYS A 244 -4.64 12.18 10.63
N ARG A 245 -4.71 11.36 9.58
CA ARG A 245 -3.84 11.47 8.41
C ARG A 245 -4.59 12.22 7.31
N GLU A 246 -4.10 13.40 6.93
CA GLU A 246 -4.62 14.11 5.76
C GLU A 246 -3.90 13.59 4.52
N ARG A 247 -4.65 13.04 3.57
CA ARG A 247 -4.06 12.54 2.33
C ARG A 247 -4.13 13.63 1.26
N LYS A 248 -3.05 14.40 1.12
CA LYS A 248 -2.89 15.39 0.04
C LYS A 248 -2.44 14.69 -1.25
N ASP A 249 -3.32 14.57 -2.25
CA ASP A 249 -2.89 14.21 -3.60
C ASP A 249 -2.46 15.47 -4.36
N LYS A 250 -1.42 15.37 -5.21
CA LYS A 250 -0.87 16.51 -5.99
C LYS A 250 -1.90 17.17 -6.92
N THR A 251 -3.02 16.51 -7.18
CA THR A 251 -4.15 16.98 -8.00
C THR A 251 -5.28 17.63 -7.20
N ASN A 252 -5.08 17.91 -5.90
CA ASN A 252 -6.11 18.48 -5.04
C ASN A 252 -6.82 19.69 -5.69
N SER A 253 -8.14 19.57 -5.88
CA SER A 253 -8.98 20.74 -6.11
C SER A 253 -8.99 21.60 -4.84
N LEU A 254 -9.06 22.92 -5.00
CA LEU A 254 -9.14 23.91 -3.92
C LEU A 254 -10.24 23.62 -2.88
N ASP A 255 -11.24 22.81 -3.24
CA ASP A 255 -12.39 22.48 -2.40
C ASP A 255 -12.06 21.51 -1.26
N ILE A 256 -11.10 20.59 -1.41
CA ILE A 256 -10.79 19.61 -0.35
C ILE A 256 -10.09 20.27 0.82
N SER A 257 -9.11 21.14 0.56
CA SER A 257 -8.45 21.89 1.64
C SER A 257 -9.41 22.84 2.34
N ARG A 258 -10.50 23.28 1.69
CA ARG A 258 -11.58 24.02 2.36
C ARG A 258 -12.44 23.11 3.23
N LYS A 259 -12.84 21.95 2.73
CA LYS A 259 -13.66 20.99 3.48
C LYS A 259 -12.93 20.36 4.67
N TYR A 260 -11.64 20.07 4.55
CA TYR A 260 -10.85 19.62 5.71
C TYR A 260 -10.86 20.66 6.83
N LYS A 261 -10.75 21.96 6.51
CA LYS A 261 -10.84 23.04 7.51
C LYS A 261 -12.19 23.06 8.24
N GLU A 262 -13.26 22.54 7.65
CA GLU A 262 -14.57 22.41 8.31
C GLU A 262 -14.54 21.38 9.45
N VAL A 263 -13.67 20.35 9.38
CA VAL A 263 -13.56 19.30 10.41
C VAL A 263 -12.25 19.36 11.21
N GLU A 264 -11.29 20.19 10.79
CA GLU A 264 -9.96 20.31 11.41
C GLU A 264 -10.03 20.61 12.91
N HIS A 265 -10.97 21.47 13.32
CA HIS A 265 -11.18 21.84 14.72
C HIS A 265 -11.65 20.66 15.60
N LEU A 266 -12.09 19.55 15.01
CA LEU A 266 -12.49 18.33 15.71
C LEU A 266 -11.32 17.33 15.87
N ILE A 267 -10.23 17.52 15.12
CA ILE A 267 -9.07 16.63 15.13
C ILE A 267 -8.12 17.06 16.24
N ASP A 268 -7.72 16.11 17.10
CA ASP A 268 -6.83 16.42 18.22
C ASP A 268 -5.35 16.48 17.79
N LYS A 269 -4.95 15.63 16.83
CA LYS A 269 -3.60 15.68 16.26
C LYS A 269 -3.53 15.18 14.83
N LYS A 270 -2.75 15.87 14.01
CA LYS A 270 -2.41 15.45 12.66
C LYS A 270 -1.14 14.59 12.62
N ILE A 271 -1.15 13.54 11.81
CA ILE A 271 -0.03 12.64 11.56
C ILE A 271 0.21 12.56 10.05
N ASP A 272 1.31 13.17 9.60
CA ASP A 272 1.79 13.08 8.23
C ASP A 272 3.24 12.59 8.26
N GLY A 273 3.64 11.73 7.31
CA GLY A 273 5.05 11.41 7.09
C GLY A 273 5.37 9.93 6.97
N HIS A 274 6.49 9.67 6.29
CA HIS A 274 7.13 8.36 6.18
C HIS A 274 8.31 8.19 7.14
N ASP A 275 8.45 9.10 8.12
CA ASP A 275 9.61 9.18 8.99
C ASP A 275 9.73 7.97 9.92
N GLY A 276 10.98 7.53 10.13
CA GLY A 276 11.33 6.45 11.04
C GLY A 276 11.15 5.04 10.45
N PHE A 277 11.44 4.03 11.28
CA PHE A 277 11.19 2.62 10.98
C PHE A 277 10.62 1.92 12.21
N PRO A 278 9.36 1.42 12.16
CA PRO A 278 8.39 1.53 11.07
C PRO A 278 7.99 2.98 10.83
N PRO A 279 7.52 3.33 9.61
CA PRO A 279 7.07 4.67 9.32
C PRO A 279 5.98 5.14 10.30
N LEU A 280 5.97 6.44 10.58
CA LEU A 280 5.06 7.08 11.52
C LEU A 280 3.59 6.65 11.36
N ILE A 281 3.09 6.52 10.13
CA ILE A 281 1.71 6.08 9.85
C ILE A 281 1.42 4.68 10.42
N TYR A 282 2.34 3.72 10.27
CA TYR A 282 2.17 2.37 10.80
C TYR A 282 2.23 2.36 12.33
N ARG A 283 3.10 3.18 12.92
CA ARG A 283 3.18 3.36 14.37
C ARG A 283 1.87 3.94 14.93
N ALA A 284 1.34 4.98 14.28
CA ALA A 284 0.09 5.61 14.66
C ALA A 284 -1.11 4.66 14.51
N MET A 285 -1.19 3.91 13.41
CA MET A 285 -2.23 2.90 13.21
C MET A 285 -2.17 1.81 14.28
N TYR A 286 -0.97 1.31 14.61
CA TYR A 286 -0.76 0.24 15.60
C TYR A 286 -1.16 0.60 17.03
N ILE A 287 -0.92 1.85 17.44
CA ILE A 287 -1.34 2.32 18.77
C ILE A 287 -2.83 2.66 18.82
N SER A 288 -3.51 2.72 17.67
CA SER A 288 -4.92 3.09 17.60
C SER A 288 -5.82 1.91 17.94
N ASP A 289 -6.91 2.20 18.64
CA ASP A 289 -7.93 1.20 19.00
C ASP A 289 -8.86 0.93 17.82
N ILE A 290 -8.99 1.90 16.90
CA ILE A 290 -9.86 1.78 15.73
C ILE A 290 -9.43 2.72 14.60
N LEU A 291 -9.62 2.28 13.36
CA LEU A 291 -9.58 3.10 12.16
C LEU A 291 -10.98 3.61 11.84
N LEU A 292 -11.13 4.93 11.75
CA LEU A 292 -12.30 5.62 11.21
C LEU A 292 -12.07 5.86 9.71
N LEU A 293 -12.92 5.25 8.88
CA LEU A 293 -12.74 5.23 7.44
C LEU A 293 -13.98 5.74 6.70
N SER A 294 -13.76 6.62 5.75
CA SER A 294 -14.78 7.14 4.84
C SER A 294 -14.43 6.92 3.36
N ASP A 295 -13.25 6.34 3.08
CA ASP A 295 -12.73 6.08 1.74
C ASP A 295 -12.66 4.57 1.43
N VAL A 296 -12.79 4.24 0.14
CA VAL A 296 -12.81 2.86 -0.38
C VAL A 296 -11.58 2.58 -1.25
N SER A 297 -10.48 3.29 -1.01
CA SER A 297 -9.26 3.14 -1.79
C SER A 297 -8.50 1.84 -1.50
N GLY A 298 -8.80 1.20 -0.37
CA GLY A 298 -8.18 -0.04 0.10
C GLY A 298 -6.80 0.13 0.74
N ILE A 299 -6.19 1.32 0.68
CA ILE A 299 -4.86 1.59 1.26
C ILE A 299 -4.91 1.54 2.78
N CYS A 300 -5.75 2.38 3.40
CA CYS A 300 -5.85 2.47 4.85
C CYS A 300 -6.44 1.19 5.47
N THR A 301 -7.34 0.52 4.75
CA THR A 301 -7.82 -0.82 5.14
C THR A 301 -6.67 -1.83 5.17
N SER A 302 -5.77 -1.82 4.17
CA SER A 302 -4.59 -2.69 4.17
C SER A 302 -3.63 -2.34 5.33
N GLU A 303 -3.37 -1.06 5.55
CA GLU A 303 -2.54 -0.58 6.68
C GLU A 303 -3.11 -1.02 8.04
N ALA A 304 -4.42 -0.91 8.21
CA ALA A 304 -5.13 -1.36 9.41
C ALA A 304 -5.03 -2.88 9.61
N VAL A 305 -5.25 -3.67 8.56
CA VAL A 305 -5.06 -5.14 8.62
C VAL A 305 -3.63 -5.50 9.02
N MET A 306 -2.63 -4.83 8.45
CA MET A 306 -1.23 -5.05 8.82
C MET A 306 -0.98 -4.74 10.31
N CYS A 307 -1.61 -3.70 10.83
CA CYS A 307 -1.47 -3.31 12.24
C CYS A 307 -2.43 -4.05 13.19
N ARG A 308 -3.32 -4.92 12.66
CA ARG A 308 -4.49 -5.51 13.35
C ARG A 308 -5.36 -4.48 14.06
N THR A 309 -5.62 -3.37 13.37
CA THR A 309 -6.50 -2.32 13.84
C THR A 309 -7.91 -2.55 13.28
N PRO A 310 -8.95 -2.65 14.13
CA PRO A 310 -10.34 -2.74 13.69
C PRO A 310 -10.75 -1.56 12.80
N VAL A 311 -11.66 -1.78 11.86
CA VAL A 311 -12.07 -0.76 10.88
C VAL A 311 -13.56 -0.45 10.99
N TYR A 312 -13.87 0.78 11.38
CA TYR A 312 -15.21 1.34 11.32
C TYR A 312 -15.37 2.16 10.04
N MET A 313 -16.34 1.77 9.22
CA MET A 313 -16.71 2.48 8.01
C MET A 313 -18.24 2.53 7.95
N PRO A 314 -18.89 3.65 8.29
CA PRO A 314 -20.34 3.74 8.32
C PRO A 314 -20.90 3.81 6.90
N TYR A 315 -20.82 2.70 6.17
CA TYR A 315 -21.40 2.53 4.85
C TYR A 315 -22.88 2.20 4.95
N GLU A 316 -23.62 2.55 3.90
CA GLU A 316 -25.06 2.33 3.82
C GLU A 316 -25.43 1.43 2.63
N GLU A 317 -26.71 1.17 2.43
CA GLU A 317 -27.25 0.36 1.33
C GLU A 317 -26.72 0.79 -0.04
N TYR A 318 -26.60 2.10 -0.27
CA TYR A 318 -25.98 2.64 -1.49
C TYR A 318 -24.58 2.08 -1.78
N PHE A 319 -23.76 1.93 -0.74
CA PHE A 319 -22.43 1.38 -0.91
C PHE A 319 -22.49 -0.12 -1.25
N LEU A 320 -23.42 -0.86 -0.66
CA LEU A 320 -23.65 -2.27 -0.98
C LEU A 320 -24.10 -2.44 -2.43
N ASP A 321 -24.98 -1.56 -2.91
CA ASP A 321 -25.37 -1.51 -4.32
C ASP A 321 -24.18 -1.17 -5.22
N LYS A 322 -23.32 -0.23 -4.80
CA LYS A 322 -22.08 0.11 -5.51
C LYS A 322 -21.13 -1.10 -5.54
N LEU A 323 -21.02 -1.89 -4.48
CA LEU A 323 -20.20 -3.11 -4.46
C LEU A 323 -20.72 -4.14 -5.48
N GLU A 324 -22.03 -4.31 -5.59
CA GLU A 324 -22.64 -5.22 -6.56
C GLU A 324 -22.48 -4.71 -7.99
N ALA A 325 -22.72 -3.43 -8.23
CA ALA A 325 -22.65 -2.80 -9.55
C ALA A 325 -21.20 -2.64 -10.07
N THR A 326 -20.21 -2.52 -9.19
CA THR A 326 -18.80 -2.34 -9.58
C THR A 326 -18.10 -3.64 -9.99
N LYS A 327 -18.77 -4.79 -9.96
CA LYS A 327 -18.27 -6.07 -10.51
C LYS A 327 -17.83 -5.99 -11.97
N HIS A 328 -18.26 -4.97 -12.72
CA HIS A 328 -17.88 -4.75 -14.12
C HIS A 328 -17.27 -3.36 -14.38
N SER A 329 -16.79 -2.68 -13.33
CA SER A 329 -16.21 -1.33 -13.44
C SER A 329 -14.69 -1.37 -13.51
N LYS A 330 -14.11 -0.46 -14.31
CA LYS A 330 -12.67 -0.18 -14.36
C LYS A 330 -12.09 0.28 -13.01
N ASN A 331 -12.95 0.74 -12.09
CA ASN A 331 -12.60 1.20 -10.74
C ASN A 331 -13.32 0.37 -9.67
N CYS A 332 -13.24 -0.96 -9.76
CA CYS A 332 -13.82 -1.85 -8.76
C CYS A 332 -13.20 -1.64 -7.36
N VAL A 333 -14.00 -1.90 -6.32
CA VAL A 333 -13.53 -1.91 -4.93
C VAL A 333 -12.55 -3.07 -4.74
N ASN A 334 -11.52 -2.86 -3.92
CA ASN A 334 -10.47 -3.85 -3.69
C ASN A 334 -11.09 -5.17 -3.14
N PRO A 335 -10.79 -6.36 -3.71
CA PRO A 335 -11.35 -7.64 -3.29
C PRO A 335 -11.13 -7.94 -1.80
N VAL A 336 -9.97 -7.54 -1.26
CA VAL A 336 -9.68 -7.64 0.17
C VAL A 336 -10.73 -6.89 0.99
N GLN A 337 -11.03 -5.64 0.62
CA GLN A 337 -12.01 -4.81 1.34
C GLN A 337 -13.42 -5.40 1.23
N ILE A 338 -13.79 -5.93 0.05
CA ILE A 338 -15.07 -6.63 -0.14
C ILE A 338 -15.17 -7.83 0.81
N GLU A 339 -14.13 -8.65 0.88
CA GLU A 339 -14.11 -9.83 1.74
C GLU A 339 -14.13 -9.45 3.22
N MET A 340 -13.42 -8.39 3.63
CA MET A 340 -13.48 -7.89 5.00
C MET A 340 -14.90 -7.45 5.39
N ILE A 341 -15.63 -6.79 4.49
CA ILE A 341 -17.03 -6.40 4.74
C ILE A 341 -17.91 -7.65 4.87
N LYS A 342 -17.80 -8.61 3.94
CA LYS A 342 -18.56 -9.87 3.98
C LYS A 342 -18.31 -10.67 5.26
N LYS A 343 -17.07 -10.64 5.77
CA LYS A 343 -16.71 -11.29 7.02
C LYS A 343 -16.99 -10.45 8.27
N GLY A 344 -17.44 -9.20 8.16
CA GLY A 344 -17.64 -8.32 9.31
C GLY A 344 -16.37 -7.80 9.97
N LEU A 345 -15.23 -7.82 9.27
CA LEU A 345 -13.96 -7.22 9.71
C LEU A 345 -13.88 -5.71 9.42
N VAL A 346 -14.70 -5.24 8.48
CA VAL A 346 -15.07 -3.82 8.35
C VAL A 346 -16.54 -3.74 8.74
N PHE A 347 -16.87 -2.92 9.74
CA PHE A 347 -18.22 -2.82 10.26
C PHE A 347 -18.80 -1.41 10.08
N ASN A 348 -20.09 -1.36 9.79
CA ASN A 348 -20.86 -0.12 9.58
C ASN A 348 -21.54 0.40 10.86
N GLU A 349 -21.63 -0.42 11.90
CA GLU A 349 -22.15 -0.02 13.21
C GLU A 349 -21.07 -0.23 14.28
N PHE A 350 -20.82 0.81 15.08
CA PHE A 350 -19.84 0.70 16.16
C PHE A 350 -20.44 -0.09 17.33
N SER A 351 -19.76 -1.18 17.71
CA SER A 351 -20.03 -1.90 18.96
C SER A 351 -18.77 -2.62 19.43
N GLU A 352 -18.60 -2.78 20.75
CA GLU A 352 -17.47 -3.53 21.33
C GLU A 352 -17.48 -5.00 20.85
N LYS A 353 -18.66 -5.58 20.59
CA LYS A 353 -18.78 -6.93 19.99
C LYS A 353 -18.13 -7.04 18.61
N ASN A 354 -18.18 -5.99 17.81
CA ASN A 354 -17.56 -5.97 16.49
C ASN A 354 -16.03 -5.89 16.60
N ILE A 355 -15.52 -5.19 17.61
CA ILE A 355 -14.08 -5.16 17.92
C ILE A 355 -13.60 -6.55 18.36
N GLU A 356 -14.29 -7.17 19.32
CA GLU A 356 -13.98 -8.53 19.78
C GLU A 356 -14.04 -9.55 18.63
N TYR A 357 -15.03 -9.42 17.75
CA TYR A 357 -15.13 -10.25 16.56
C TYR A 357 -13.93 -10.05 15.63
N TYR A 358 -13.53 -8.80 15.37
CA TYR A 358 -12.36 -8.50 14.53
C TYR A 358 -11.11 -9.17 15.10
N GLU A 359 -10.80 -8.94 16.38
CA GLU A 359 -9.60 -9.47 17.05
C GLU A 359 -9.53 -11.00 16.99
N LYS A 360 -10.67 -11.67 17.13
CA LYS A 360 -10.76 -13.13 17.07
C LYS A 360 -10.53 -13.69 15.66
N ASN A 361 -10.84 -12.93 14.61
CA ASN A 361 -10.93 -13.44 13.24
C ASN A 361 -9.85 -12.91 12.29
N ILE A 362 -9.15 -11.83 12.63
CA ILE A 362 -8.18 -11.18 11.75
C ILE A 362 -7.02 -12.10 11.33
N GLU A 363 -6.52 -12.95 12.22
CA GLU A 363 -5.41 -13.87 11.91
C GLU A 363 -5.78 -14.92 10.85
N ASN A 364 -7.03 -15.38 10.84
CA ASN A 364 -7.51 -16.31 9.81
C ASN A 364 -7.68 -15.60 8.46
N PHE A 365 -8.07 -14.32 8.49
CA PHE A 365 -8.15 -13.49 7.28
C PHE A 365 -6.76 -13.23 6.68
N LEU A 366 -5.78 -12.90 7.53
CA LEU A 366 -4.39 -12.69 7.13
C LEU A 366 -3.82 -13.90 6.39
N LYS A 367 -3.97 -15.12 6.92
CA LYS A 367 -3.47 -16.35 6.27
C LYS A 367 -3.91 -16.54 4.81
N LEU A 368 -5.09 -16.02 4.46
CA LEU A 368 -5.64 -16.14 3.10
C LEU A 368 -5.19 -15.00 2.18
N TRP A 369 -5.17 -13.77 2.69
CA TRP A 369 -4.94 -12.58 1.87
C TRP A 369 -3.52 -12.02 1.95
N TYR A 370 -2.73 -12.41 2.96
CA TYR A 370 -1.44 -11.84 3.33
C TYR A 370 -0.50 -12.90 3.92
N ASN A 371 0.43 -13.41 3.11
CA ASN A 371 1.50 -14.32 3.53
C ASN A 371 2.71 -13.51 4.05
N THR A 372 2.82 -13.29 5.36
CA THR A 372 3.82 -12.36 5.92
C THR A 372 5.21 -12.95 6.11
N ASP A 373 5.53 -14.06 5.45
CA ASP A 373 6.78 -14.79 5.62
C ASP A 373 7.94 -14.15 4.82
N ILE A 374 8.66 -13.25 5.48
CA ILE A 374 9.81 -12.56 4.88
C ILE A 374 11.00 -13.48 4.62
N GLU A 375 11.14 -14.57 5.39
CA GLU A 375 12.21 -15.55 5.20
C GLU A 375 11.96 -16.34 3.93
N GLN A 376 10.72 -16.80 3.72
CA GLN A 376 10.28 -17.42 2.48
C GLN A 376 10.51 -16.50 1.27
N PHE A 377 10.27 -15.19 1.40
CA PHE A 377 10.60 -14.25 0.32
C PHE A 377 12.08 -14.32 -0.06
N TRP A 378 12.98 -14.24 0.92
CA TRP A 378 14.41 -14.30 0.65
C TRP A 378 14.83 -15.65 0.08
N GLU A 379 14.27 -16.75 0.56
CA GLU A 379 14.51 -18.08 -0.01
C GLU A 379 14.10 -18.15 -1.49
N GLU A 380 12.90 -17.68 -1.83
CA GLU A 380 12.41 -17.69 -3.21
C GLU A 380 13.20 -16.75 -4.12
N VAL A 381 13.58 -15.56 -3.65
CA VAL A 381 14.38 -14.61 -4.43
C VAL A 381 15.80 -15.12 -4.66
N LEU A 382 16.37 -15.86 -3.69
CA LEU A 382 17.76 -16.32 -3.77
C LEU A 382 17.94 -17.63 -4.53
N LYS A 383 16.89 -18.43 -4.72
CA LYS A 383 16.82 -19.47 -5.76
C LYS A 383 17.10 -18.84 -7.13
#